data_AF-A0A3D5KG89-F1
#
_entry.id   AF-A0A3D5KG89-F1
#
_cell.length_a   1.000
_cell.length_b   1.000
_cell.length_c   1.000
_cell.angle_alpha   90.00
_cell.angle_beta   90.00
_cell.angle_gamma   90.00
#
_symmetry.space_group_name_H-M   'P 1'
#
loop_
_entity.id
_entity.type
_entity.pdbx_description
1 polymer ?
#
loop_
_entity_poly.entity_id
_entity_poly.type
_entity_poly.pdbx_seq_one_letter_code
_entity_poly.pdbx_strand_id
1 'polypeptide(L)' 'MPEWKPNTSYKIGDLTSYKGITYKCIQSHTSLSVWIPPIVPALWQQQ' A
#
# COMPACT_ATOMS: atom_id res chain seq x y z
N MET A 1 -12.23 -3.41 0.97
CA MET A 1 -10.79 -3.37 1.32
C MET A 1 -10.54 -2.09 2.11
N PRO A 2 -9.61 -2.10 3.07
CA PRO A 2 -9.29 -0.89 3.84
C PRO A 2 -8.64 0.17 2.94
N GLU A 3 -9.05 1.42 3.11
CA GLU A 3 -8.37 2.55 2.47
C GLU A 3 -6.93 2.67 2.97
N TRP A 4 -6.01 3.06 2.08
CA TRP A 4 -4.60 3.19 2.42
C TRP A 4 -4.42 4.24 3.50
N LYS A 5 -3.64 3.90 4.52
CA LYS A 5 -3.35 4.78 5.65
C LYS A 5 -1.85 4.94 5.84
N PRO A 6 -1.39 6.17 6.15
CA PRO A 6 -0.02 6.38 6.59
C PRO A 6 0.19 5.82 8.01
N ASN A 7 1.45 5.60 8.37
CA ASN A 7 1.88 5.04 9.67
C ASN A 7 1.21 3.71 10.02
N THR A 8 0.82 2.94 8.99
CA THR A 8 0.18 1.64 9.15
C THR A 8 1.17 0.56 8.74
N SER A 9 1.37 -0.45 9.59
CA SER A 9 2.21 -1.60 9.25
C SER A 9 1.45 -2.53 8.32
N TYR A 10 1.95 -2.70 7.11
CA TYR A 10 1.40 -3.61 6.11
C TYR A 10 2.34 -4.80 5.93
N LYS A 11 1.76 -5.99 5.83
CA LYS A 11 2.46 -7.25 5.56
C LYS A 11 2.33 -7.62 4.09
N ILE A 12 3.22 -8.50 3.63
CA ILE A 12 3.14 -9.05 2.27
C ILE A 12 1.77 -9.73 2.09
N GLY A 13 1.05 -9.35 1.04
CA GLY A 13 -0.29 -9.83 0.73
C GLY A 13 -1.42 -8.91 1.18
N ASP A 14 -1.16 -7.91 2.03
CA ASP A 14 -2.20 -6.97 2.44
C ASP A 14 -2.75 -6.18 1.24
N LEU A 15 -4.07 -6.04 1.18
CA LEU A 15 -4.76 -5.29 0.13
C LEU A 15 -5.29 -3.97 0.68
N THR A 16 -5.03 -2.89 -0.04
CA THR A 16 -5.50 -1.56 0.31
C THR A 16 -6.02 -0.82 -0.91
N SER A 17 -6.96 0.10 -0.74
CA SER A 17 -7.43 0.96 -1.83
C SER A 17 -6.89 2.37 -1.69
N TYR A 18 -6.34 2.92 -2.77
CA TYR A 18 -5.92 4.32 -2.86
C TYR A 18 -6.50 4.95 -4.12
N LYS A 19 -7.26 6.04 -3.96
CA LYS A 19 -7.96 6.75 -5.06
C LYS A 19 -8.80 5.84 -5.96
N GLY A 20 -9.45 4.82 -5.38
CA GLY A 20 -10.28 3.87 -6.13
C GLY A 20 -9.51 2.75 -6.84
N ILE A 21 -8.18 2.72 -6.73
CA ILE A 21 -7.33 1.65 -7.26
C ILE A 21 -6.91 0.72 -6.11
N THR A 22 -6.91 -0.59 -6.37
CA THR A 22 -6.48 -1.61 -5.41
C THR A 22 -4.97 -1.80 -5.52
N TYR A 23 -4.30 -1.83 -4.37
CA TYR A 23 -2.88 -2.12 -4.26
C TYR A 23 -2.65 -3.25 -3.28
N LYS A 24 -1.79 -4.17 -3.68
CA LYS A 24 -1.31 -5.28 -2.87
C LYS A 24 0.09 -4.97 -2.36
N CYS A 25 0.28 -5.05 -1.06
CA CYS A 25 1.59 -4.95 -0.44
C CYS A 25 2.42 -6.18 -0.83
N ILE A 26 3.56 -5.98 -1.49
CA ILE A 26 4.45 -7.08 -1.92
C ILE A 26 5.67 -7.23 -1.01
N GLN A 27 5.94 -6.25 -0.16
CA GLN A 27 7.01 -6.27 0.82
C GLN A 27 6.49 -5.74 2.16
N SER A 28 6.76 -6.45 3.27
CA SER A 28 6.33 -6.00 4.59
C SER A 28 7.03 -4.69 4.96
N HIS A 29 6.26 -3.64 5.21
CA HIS A 29 6.79 -2.32 5.54
C HIS A 29 5.77 -1.51 6.35
N THR A 30 6.24 -0.44 6.98
CA THR A 30 5.35 0.55 7.57
C THR A 30 5.10 1.66 6.55
N SER A 31 3.85 1.85 6.17
CA SER A 31 3.45 2.92 5.25
C SER A 31 3.76 4.29 5.87
N LEU A 32 4.21 5.23 5.05
CA LEU A 32 4.48 6.61 5.42
C LEU A 32 3.61 7.55 4.60
N SER A 33 3.27 8.73 5.11
CA SER A 33 2.44 9.72 4.39
C SER A 33 3.00 10.11 3.02
N VAL A 34 4.33 10.01 2.87
CA VAL A 34 5.03 10.27 1.60
C VAL A 34 5.10 9.04 0.69
N TRP A 35 4.88 7.82 1.19
CA TRP A 35 4.93 6.57 0.43
C TRP A 35 3.54 6.17 -0.06
N ILE A 36 2.99 6.97 -0.96
CA ILE A 36 1.72 6.63 -1.60
C ILE A 36 1.92 5.46 -2.58
N PRO A 37 0.97 4.50 -2.67
CA PRO A 37 1.10 3.33 -3.53
C PRO A 37 1.57 3.60 -4.97
N PRO A 38 1.13 4.67 -5.68
CA PRO A 38 1.58 4.92 -7.05
C PRO A 38 3.05 5.35 -7.21
N ILE A 39 3.73 5.83 -6.16
CA ILE A 39 5.13 6.29 -6.26
C ILE A 39 6.15 5.25 -5.77
N VAL A 40 5.69 4.16 -5.17
CA VAL A 40 6.52 3.08 -4.60
C VAL A 40 6.08 1.71 -5.15
N PRO A 41 6.23 1.47 -6.48
CA PRO A 41 5.85 0.20 -7.10
C PRO A 41 6.68 -1.00 -6.60
N ALA A 42 7.81 -0.75 -5.95
CA ALA A 42 8.62 -1.77 -5.29
C ALA A 42 7.98 -2.33 -4.00
N LEU A 43 7.07 -1.55 -3.38
CA LEU A 43 6.38 -1.93 -2.15
C LEU A 43 4.93 -2.34 -2.42
N TRP A 44 4.32 -1.76 -3.44
CA TRP A 44 2.92 -1.94 -3.80
C TRP A 44 2.76 -2.39 -5.25
N GLN A 45 1.98 -3.45 -5.44
CA GLN A 45 1.56 -3.95 -6.75
C GLN A 45 0.12 -3.51 -7.01
N GLN A 46 -0.11 -2.80 -8.11
CA GLN A 46 -1.47 -2.49 -8.56
C GLN A 46 -2.18 -3.78 -8.99
N GLN A 47 -3.40 -3.95 -8.51
CA GLN A 47 -4.27 -5.09 -8.80
C GLN A 47 -5.37 -4.72 -9.80
#